data_AF-A0AAF0C6V1-F1
#
_entry.id   AF-A0AAF0C6V1-F1
#
_cell.length_a   1.000
_cell.length_b   1.000
_cell.length_c   1.000
_cell.angle_alpha   90.00
_cell.angle_beta   90.00
_cell.angle_gamma   90.00
#
_symmetry.space_group_name_H-M   'P 1'
#
loop_
_entity.id
_entity.type
_entity.pdbx_description
1 polymer ?
#
loop_
_entity_poly.entity_id
_entity_poly.type
_entity_poly.pdbx_seq_one_letter_code
_entity_poly.pdbx_strand_id
1 'polypeptide(L)'
;MMTCFFWLVVATLAVQVPNILGIQSQSNGETLTVLKALKITLLTLPVTIVATTGYTMFYGRGVEYFSYPAMSVYAKLGALVMAIILQFSLLQAKNINWVEVCGLLICILGFLVSINSEMILERIR
;
A
#
# COMPACT_ATOMS: atom_id res chain seq x y z
N MET A 1 -11.48 15.41 0.31
CA MET A 1 -11.59 13.94 0.48
C MET A 1 -11.19 13.13 -0.76
N MET A 2 -11.91 13.17 -1.89
CA MET A 2 -11.59 12.33 -3.09
C MET A 2 -10.18 12.53 -3.64
N THR A 3 -9.67 13.77 -3.66
CA THR A 3 -8.30 14.07 -4.09
C THR A 3 -7.25 13.41 -3.20
N CYS A 4 -7.52 13.19 -1.90
CA CYS A 4 -6.61 12.49 -1.01
C CYS A 4 -6.49 11.02 -1.40
N PHE A 5 -7.62 10.36 -1.66
CA PHE A 5 -7.64 8.97 -2.12
C PHE A 5 -6.98 8.79 -3.49
N PHE A 6 -7.12 9.75 -4.40
CA PHE A 6 -6.37 9.76 -5.66
C PHE A 6 -4.85 9.72 -5.42
N TRP A 7 -4.34 10.60 -4.54
CA TRP A 7 -2.92 10.61 -4.21
C TRP A 7 -2.45 9.33 -3.51
N LEU A 8 -3.30 8.73 -2.68
CA LEU A 8 -3.02 7.44 -2.08
C LEU A 8 -2.86 6.33 -3.13
N VAL A 9 -3.75 6.28 -4.13
CA VAL A 9 -3.67 5.30 -5.23
C VAL A 9 -2.40 5.51 -6.05
N VAL A 10 -2.08 6.75 -6.43
CA VAL A 10 -0.84 7.07 -7.17
C VAL A 10 0.39 6.64 -6.38
N ALA A 11 0.43 6.96 -5.08
CA ALA A 11 1.56 6.63 -4.22
C ALA A 11 1.74 5.11 -4.04
N THR A 12 0.64 4.39 -3.83
CA THR A 12 0.64 2.93 -3.69
C THR A 12 0.99 2.21 -4.99
N LEU A 13 0.62 2.73 -6.16
CA LEU A 13 1.09 2.17 -7.44
C LEU A 13 2.59 2.39 -7.64
N ALA A 14 3.05 3.61 -7.45
CA ALA A 14 4.43 4.00 -7.68
C ALA A 14 5.41 3.25 -6.77
N VAL A 15 5.10 3.10 -5.48
CA VAL A 15 5.99 2.41 -4.53
C VAL A 15 6.19 0.93 -4.84
N GLN A 16 5.28 0.30 -5.58
CA GLN A 16 5.38 -1.13 -5.89
C GLN A 16 6.34 -1.43 -7.05
N VAL A 17 6.63 -0.46 -7.91
CA VAL A 17 7.55 -0.63 -9.05
C VAL A 17 8.94 -1.17 -8.61
N PRO A 18 9.67 -0.54 -7.67
CA PRO A 18 10.94 -1.09 -7.19
C PRO A 18 10.79 -2.47 -6.54
N ASN A 19 9.69 -2.72 -5.82
CA ASN A 19 9.44 -4.01 -5.18
C ASN A 19 9.28 -5.13 -6.21
N ILE A 20 8.50 -4.90 -7.27
CA ILE A 20 8.29 -5.87 -8.35
C ILE A 20 9.59 -6.15 -9.08
N LEU A 21 10.39 -5.12 -9.40
CA LEU A 21 11.69 -5.31 -10.04
C LEU A 21 12.65 -6.13 -9.17
N GLY A 22 12.61 -5.92 -7.85
CA GLY A 22 13.37 -6.72 -6.89
C GLY A 22 12.93 -8.19 -6.91
N ILE A 23 11.63 -8.45 -6.84
CA ILE A 23 11.07 -9.80 -6.90
C ILE A 23 11.39 -10.48 -8.24
N GLN A 24 11.26 -9.76 -9.36
CA GLN A 24 11.56 -10.29 -10.69
C GLN A 24 13.04 -10.64 -10.86
N SER A 25 13.96 -9.79 -10.38
CA SER A 25 15.40 -10.11 -10.37
C SER A 25 15.64 -11.45 -9.65
N GLN A 26 15.04 -11.63 -8.48
CA GLN A 26 15.17 -12.87 -7.73
C GLN A 26 14.48 -14.08 -8.38
N SER A 27 13.30 -13.88 -8.98
CA SER A 27 12.58 -14.91 -9.71
C SER A 27 13.30 -15.38 -10.96
N ASN A 28 14.14 -14.53 -11.57
CA ASN A 28 14.96 -14.86 -12.73
C ASN A 28 16.28 -15.57 -12.34
N GLY A 29 16.39 -16.05 -11.10
CA GLY A 29 17.55 -16.80 -10.62
C GLY A 29 18.73 -15.91 -10.20
N GLU A 30 18.56 -14.59 -10.14
CA GLU A 30 19.60 -13.70 -9.66
C GLU A 30 19.56 -13.58 -8.13
N THR A 31 20.71 -13.64 -7.47
CA THR A 31 20.77 -13.27 -6.04
C THR A 31 20.61 -11.76 -5.89
N LEU A 32 19.59 -11.33 -5.16
CA LEU A 32 19.35 -9.91 -4.85
C LEU A 32 20.41 -9.41 -3.84
N THR A 33 21.49 -8.83 -4.35
CA THR A 33 22.54 -8.22 -3.52
C THR A 33 22.25 -6.74 -3.25
N VAL A 34 22.91 -6.17 -2.24
CA VAL A 34 22.80 -4.73 -1.91
C VAL A 34 23.11 -3.85 -3.14
N LEU A 35 24.09 -4.23 -3.94
CA LEU A 35 24.46 -3.49 -5.15
C LEU A 35 23.33 -3.48 -6.20
N LYS A 36 22.63 -4.61 -6.38
CA LYS A 36 21.48 -4.70 -7.28
C LYS A 36 20.29 -3.92 -6.73
N ALA A 37 20.04 -4.00 -5.43
CA ALA A 37 19.01 -3.18 -4.78
C ALA A 37 19.27 -1.68 -5.00
N LEU A 38 20.51 -1.22 -4.85
CA LEU A 38 20.88 0.17 -5.14
C LEU A 38 20.66 0.53 -6.61
N LYS A 39 21.00 -0.37 -7.55
CA LYS A 39 20.76 -0.16 -8.98
C LYS A 39 19.28 -0.02 -9.28
N ILE A 40 18.43 -0.88 -8.70
CA ILE A 40 16.97 -0.80 -8.84
C ILE A 40 16.49 0.54 -8.26
N THR A 41 16.90 0.91 -7.05
CA THR A 41 16.51 2.17 -6.41
C THR A 41 16.88 3.39 -7.26
N LEU A 42 18.08 3.43 -7.82
CA LEU A 42 18.52 4.52 -8.71
C LEU A 42 17.71 4.56 -10.00
N LEU A 43 17.44 3.40 -10.59
CA LEU A 43 16.63 3.29 -11.81
C LEU A 43 15.18 3.74 -11.56
N THR A 44 14.62 3.43 -10.39
CA THR A 44 13.25 3.78 -10.01
C THR A 44 13.15 5.11 -9.30
N LEU A 45 14.23 5.88 -9.17
CA LEU A 45 14.24 7.16 -8.45
C LEU A 45 13.11 8.11 -8.89
N PRO A 46 12.79 8.29 -10.20
CA PRO A 46 11.68 9.12 -10.61
C PRO A 46 10.33 8.65 -10.04
N VAL A 47 10.10 7.34 -10.02
CA VAL A 47 8.87 6.75 -9.50
C VAL A 47 8.84 6.84 -7.96
N THR A 48 9.98 6.69 -7.29
CA THR A 48 10.10 6.89 -5.84
C THR A 48 9.77 8.32 -5.44
N ILE A 49 10.18 9.31 -6.23
CA ILE A 49 9.81 10.73 -6.03
C ILE A 49 8.29 10.87 -6.14
N VAL A 50 7.66 10.33 -7.19
CA VAL A 50 6.20 10.36 -7.36
C VAL A 50 5.49 9.69 -6.18
N ALA A 51 5.97 8.54 -5.72
CA ALA A 51 5.42 7.83 -4.58
C ALA A 51 5.48 8.67 -3.30
N THR A 52 6.65 9.28 -3.05
CA THR A 52 6.90 10.11 -1.87
C THR A 52 6.02 11.36 -1.90
N THR A 53 5.99 12.08 -3.03
CA THR A 53 5.10 13.23 -3.23
C THR A 53 3.63 12.84 -3.02
N GLY A 54 3.20 11.70 -3.57
CA GLY A 54 1.83 11.22 -3.40
C GLY A 54 1.48 10.92 -1.95
N TYR A 55 2.34 10.24 -1.20
CA TYR A 55 2.12 10.01 0.23
C TYR A 55 2.13 11.32 1.02
N THR A 56 3.07 12.24 0.75
CA THR A 56 3.09 13.55 1.41
C THR A 56 1.81 14.33 1.14
N MET A 57 1.30 14.32 -0.09
CA MET A 57 0.03 14.97 -0.44
C MET A 57 -1.17 14.29 0.21
N PHE A 58 -1.18 12.96 0.30
CA PHE A 58 -2.22 12.21 0.98
C PHE A 58 -2.28 12.54 2.47
N TYR A 59 -1.16 12.42 3.19
CA TYR A 59 -1.11 12.69 4.62
C TYR A 59 -1.29 14.17 4.93
N GLY A 60 -0.67 15.06 4.16
CA GLY A 60 -0.71 16.51 4.37
C GLY A 60 -2.09 17.12 4.13
N ARG A 61 -2.87 16.59 3.18
CA ARG A 61 -4.27 17.02 2.97
C ARG A 61 -5.27 16.18 3.74
N GLY A 62 -4.92 14.94 4.08
CA GLY A 62 -5.81 14.00 4.76
C GLY A 62 -6.04 14.36 6.23
N VAL A 63 -5.09 15.05 6.88
CA VAL A 63 -5.20 15.53 8.27
C VAL A 63 -6.43 16.42 8.52
N GLU A 64 -6.92 17.13 7.51
CA GLU A 64 -8.15 17.93 7.61
C GLU A 64 -9.42 17.08 7.75
N TYR A 65 -9.37 15.79 7.36
CA TYR A 65 -10.53 14.91 7.27
C TYR A 65 -10.43 13.69 8.19
N PHE A 66 -9.22 13.23 8.50
CA PHE A 66 -8.98 11.95 9.16
C PHE A 66 -7.85 12.06 10.18
N SER A 67 -7.93 11.28 11.25
CA SER A 67 -6.84 11.12 12.20
C SER A 67 -5.63 10.42 11.55
N TYR A 68 -4.43 10.72 12.02
CA TYR A 68 -3.21 10.06 11.52
C TYR A 68 -3.24 8.53 11.63
N PRO A 69 -3.71 7.92 12.74
CA PRO A 69 -3.89 6.47 12.80
C PRO A 69 -4.82 5.93 11.71
N ALA A 70 -5.95 6.59 11.45
CA ALA A 70 -6.87 6.20 10.39
C ALA A 70 -6.18 6.28 9.02
N MET A 71 -5.53 7.40 8.69
CA MET A 71 -4.78 7.55 7.45
C MET A 71 -3.70 6.47 7.27
N SER A 72 -3.00 6.09 8.34
CA SER A 72 -2.00 5.02 8.32
C SER A 72 -2.63 3.66 7.97
N VAL A 73 -3.80 3.35 8.54
CA VAL A 73 -4.56 2.15 8.19
C VAL A 73 -4.98 2.19 6.72
N TYR A 74 -5.45 3.34 6.23
CA TYR A 74 -5.92 3.51 4.85
C TYR A 74 -4.78 3.24 3.86
N ALA A 75 -3.59 3.78 4.16
CA ALA A 75 -2.40 3.57 3.35
C ALA A 75 -1.97 2.10 3.29
N LYS A 76 -1.98 1.40 4.43
CA LYS A 76 -1.64 -0.02 4.50
C LYS A 76 -2.65 -0.89 3.78
N LEU A 77 -3.94 -0.62 3.92
CA LEU A 77 -4.99 -1.33 3.18
C LEU A 77 -4.85 -1.12 1.68
N GLY A 78 -4.63 0.12 1.24
CA GLY A 78 -4.36 0.41 -0.18
C GLY A 78 -3.15 -0.36 -0.71
N ALA A 79 -2.04 -0.36 0.04
CA ALA A 79 -0.84 -1.10 -0.33
C ALA A 79 -1.07 -2.61 -0.39
N LEU A 80 -1.85 -3.17 0.53
CA LEU A 80 -2.18 -4.60 0.57
C LEU A 80 -3.07 -5.01 -0.59
N VAL A 81 -4.12 -4.24 -0.88
CA VAL A 81 -4.99 -4.47 -2.06
C VAL A 81 -4.16 -4.42 -3.34
N MET A 82 -3.27 -3.42 -3.46
CA MET A 82 -2.38 -3.32 -4.61
C MET A 82 -1.41 -4.49 -4.71
N ALA A 83 -0.81 -4.93 -3.60
CA ALA A 83 0.10 -6.07 -3.58
C ALA A 83 -0.59 -7.35 -4.08
N ILE A 84 -1.83 -7.59 -3.65
CA ILE A 84 -2.65 -8.73 -4.11
C ILE A 84 -2.91 -8.64 -5.61
N ILE A 85 -3.33 -7.47 -6.12
CA ILE A 85 -3.55 -7.26 -7.56
C ILE A 85 -2.27 -7.57 -8.36
N LEU A 86 -1.12 -7.08 -7.90
CA LEU A 86 0.17 -7.26 -8.59
C LEU A 86 0.67 -8.72 -8.51
N GLN A 87 0.41 -9.41 -7.40
CA GLN A 87 0.73 -10.82 -7.23
C GLN A 87 0.02 -11.69 -8.28
N PHE A 88 -1.25 -11.43 -8.55
CA PHE A 88 -2.02 -12.17 -9.56
C PHE A 88 -1.72 -11.72 -10.99
N SER A 89 -1.57 -10.41 -11.22
CA SER A 89 -1.42 -9.86 -12.58
C SER A 89 0.00 -9.95 -13.15
N LEU A 90 1.03 -9.69 -12.33
CA LEU A 90 2.42 -9.58 -12.79
C LEU A 90 3.30 -10.74 -12.33
N LEU A 91 3.11 -11.22 -11.11
CA LEU A 91 3.95 -12.29 -10.54
C LEU A 91 3.41 -13.70 -10.86
N GLN A 92 2.20 -13.81 -11.41
CA GLN A 92 1.55 -15.08 -11.81
C GLN A 92 1.63 -16.17 -10.72
N ALA A 93 1.60 -15.77 -9.45
CA ALA A 93 1.65 -16.70 -8.34
C ALA A 93 0.39 -17.58 -8.36
N LYS A 94 0.56 -18.90 -8.49
CA LYS A 94 -0.55 -19.84 -8.68
C LYS A 94 -1.31 -20.20 -7.39
N ASN A 95 -0.74 -19.91 -6.23
CA ASN A 95 -1.31 -20.31 -4.94
C ASN A 95 -1.87 -19.08 -4.20
N ILE A 96 -3.17 -19.14 -3.89
CA ILE A 96 -3.83 -18.19 -2.99
C ILE A 96 -3.54 -18.64 -1.56
N ASN A 97 -2.90 -17.80 -0.77
CA ASN A 97 -2.74 -18.05 0.66
C ASN A 97 -3.99 -17.56 1.40
N TRP A 98 -4.84 -18.50 1.83
CA TRP A 98 -6.07 -18.18 2.56
C TRP A 98 -5.84 -17.38 3.85
N VAL A 99 -4.65 -17.49 4.46
CA VAL A 99 -4.27 -16.68 5.64
C VAL A 99 -4.17 -15.20 5.27
N GLU A 100 -3.63 -14.86 4.09
CA GLU A 100 -3.54 -13.48 3.60
C GLU A 100 -4.93 -12.90 3.31
N VAL A 101 -5.84 -13.70 2.76
CA VAL A 101 -7.24 -13.31 2.51
C VAL A 101 -7.98 -13.03 3.82
N CYS A 102 -7.85 -13.92 4.81
CA CYS A 102 -8.43 -13.71 6.14
C CYS A 102 -7.83 -12.47 6.83
N GLY A 103 -6.52 -12.27 6.72
CA GLY A 103 -5.84 -11.08 7.23
C GLY A 103 -6.37 -9.79 6.61
N LEU A 104 -6.57 -9.77 5.28
CA LEU A 104 -7.18 -8.63 4.58
C LEU A 104 -8.59 -8.34 5.10
N LEU A 105 -9.42 -9.36 5.29
CA LEU A 105 -10.77 -9.19 5.83
C LEU A 105 -10.76 -8.58 7.24
N ILE A 106 -9.87 -9.04 8.11
CA ILE A 106 -9.71 -8.46 9.46
C ILE A 106 -9.28 -6.99 9.37
N CYS A 107 -8.35 -6.65 8.47
CA CYS A 107 -7.93 -5.27 8.27
C CYS A 107 -9.08 -4.40 7.75
N ILE A 108 -9.91 -4.90 6.84
CA ILE A 108 -11.10 -4.20 6.33
C ILE A 108 -12.12 -3.98 7.47
N LEU A 109 -12.38 -5.00 8.29
CA LEU A 109 -13.26 -4.88 9.45
C LEU A 109 -12.74 -3.85 10.45
N GLY A 110 -11.45 -3.89 10.79
CA GLY A 110 -10.82 -2.91 11.68
C GLY A 110 -10.91 -1.48 11.12
N PHE A 111 -10.78 -1.32 9.81
CA PHE A 111 -10.99 -0.03 9.13
C PHE A 111 -12.44 0.45 9.21
N LEU A 112 -13.41 -0.42 8.97
CA LEU A 112 -14.84 -0.08 9.09
C LEU A 112 -15.18 0.34 10.52
N VAL A 113 -14.66 -0.37 11.53
CA VAL A 113 -14.82 0.00 12.94
C VAL A 113 -14.16 1.34 13.23
N SER A 114 -12.95 1.59 12.72
CA SER A 114 -12.24 2.86 12.90
C SER A 114 -13.03 4.04 12.32
N ILE A 115 -13.62 3.89 11.13
CA ILE A 115 -14.42 4.94 10.48
C ILE A 115 -15.71 5.21 11.26
N ASN A 116 -16.37 4.17 11.75
CA ASN A 116 -17.63 4.29 12.47
C ASN A 116 -17.46 4.46 13.98
N SER A 117 -16.23 4.68 14.46
CA SER A 117 -15.91 4.65 15.89
C SER A 117 -16.70 5.68 16.70
N GLU A 118 -16.88 6.90 16.20
CA GLU A 118 -17.70 7.93 16.86
C GLU A 118 -19.16 7.48 16.98
N MET A 119 -19.76 6.98 15.89
CA MET A 119 -21.14 6.50 15.87
C MET A 119 -21.36 5.27 16.78
N ILE A 120 -20.37 4.38 16.86
CA ILE A 120 -20.40 3.21 17.73
C ILE A 120 -20.33 3.64 19.20
N LEU A 121 -19.43 4.57 19.53
CA LEU A 121 -19.26 5.09 20.88
C LEU A 121 -20.51 5.86 21.36
N GLU A 122 -21.14 6.64 20.48
CA GLU A 122 -22.41 7.32 20.78
C GLU A 122 -23.56 6.35 21.06
N ARG A 123 -23.61 5.19 20.39
CA ARG A 123 -24.65 4.18 20.62
C ARG A 123 -24.48 3.34 21.88
N ILE A 124 -23.25 3.22 22.39
CA ILE A 124 -22.94 2.41 23.58
C ILE A 124 -23.04 3.25 24.86
N ARG A 125 -23.01 4.58 24.73
CA ARG A 125 -23.14 5.54 25.83
C ARG A 125 -24.60 5.81 26.18
#